data_AF-A0A564FWC4-F1
#
_entry.id   AF-A0A564FWC4-F1
#
_cell.length_a   1.000
_cell.length_b   1.000
_cell.length_c   1.000
_cell.angle_alpha   90.00
_cell.angle_beta   90.00
_cell.angle_gamma   90.00
#
_symmetry.space_group_name_H-M   'P 1'
#
loop_
_entity.id
_entity.type
_entity.pdbx_description
1 polymer ?
#
loop_
_entity_poly.entity_id
_entity_poly.type
_entity_poly.pdbx_seq_one_letter_code
_entity_poly.pdbx_strand_id
1 'polypeptide(L)' 'MSDTYEQLVAALRAVVAQTGDPMPVVAFALQAIEQENLARRRRMQEVPGPYAPNPMSIYAERLP' A
#
# COMPACT_ATOMS: atom_id res chain seq x y z
N MET A 1 -24.39 -2.59 9.83
CA MET A 1 -22.95 -2.89 9.72
C MET A 1 -22.56 -2.63 8.28
N SER A 2 -21.40 -2.02 8.02
CA SER A 2 -21.07 -1.33 6.76
C SER A 2 -21.18 -2.22 5.52
N ASP A 3 -21.92 -1.77 4.49
CA ASP A 3 -22.12 -2.44 3.19
C ASP A 3 -20.84 -3.01 2.57
N THR A 4 -19.71 -2.34 2.77
CA THR A 4 -18.39 -2.76 2.28
C THR A 4 -17.92 -4.10 2.85
N TYR A 5 -18.27 -4.39 4.11
CA TYR A 5 -17.95 -5.67 4.74
C TYR A 5 -18.78 -6.80 4.13
N GLU A 6 -20.07 -6.58 3.90
CA GLU A 6 -20.94 -7.58 3.27
C GLU A 6 -20.57 -7.82 1.80
N GLN A 7 -20.21 -6.77 1.06
CA GLN A 7 -19.70 -6.88 -0.31
C GLN A 7 -18.40 -7.68 -0.38
N LEU A 8 -17.47 -7.48 0.57
CA LEU A 8 -16.24 -8.27 0.64
C LEU A 8 -16.54 -9.75 0.90
N VAL A 9 -17.43 -10.05 1.85
CA VAL A 9 -17.83 -11.43 2.18
C VAL A 9 -18.52 -12.08 0.98
N ALA A 10 -19.37 -11.37 0.25
CA ALA A 10 -20.02 -11.87 -0.96
C ALA A 10 -19.01 -12.17 -2.07
N ALA A 11 -18.03 -11.29 -2.29
CA ALA A 11 -16.97 -11.49 -3.28
C ALA A 11 -16.10 -12.70 -2.94
N LEU A 12 -15.71 -12.87 -1.67
CA LEU A 12 -14.93 -14.03 -1.22
C LEU A 12 -15.71 -15.34 -1.41
N ARG A 13 -17.01 -15.36 -1.10
CA ARG A 13 -17.86 -16.53 -1.35
C ARG A 13 -17.95 -16.87 -2.84
N ALA A 14 -18.06 -15.86 -3.71
CA ALA A 14 -18.09 -16.07 -5.15
C ALA A 14 -16.78 -16.67 -5.68
N VAL A 15 -15.63 -16.27 -5.12
CA VAL A 15 -14.33 -16.87 -5.46
C VAL A 15 -14.29 -18.33 -5.05
N VAL A 16 -14.61 -18.65 -3.78
CA VAL A 16 -14.63 -20.02 -3.28
C VAL A 16 -15.58 -20.93 -4.07
N ALA A 17 -16.72 -20.41 -4.50
CA ALA A 17 -17.68 -21.17 -5.30
C ALA A 17 -17.24 -21.43 -6.75
N GLN A 18 -16.41 -20.55 -7.33
CA GLN A 18 -15.97 -20.63 -8.73
C GLN A 18 -14.64 -21.37 -8.90
N THR A 19 -13.75 -21.33 -7.92
CA THR A 19 -12.45 -22.02 -7.95
C THR A 19 -12.50 -23.25 -7.06
N GLY A 20 -12.09 -24.41 -7.60
CA GLY A 20 -12.00 -25.66 -6.82
C GLY A 20 -11.03 -25.59 -5.63
N ASP A 21 -10.02 -24.70 -5.71
CA ASP A 21 -9.16 -24.33 -4.58
C ASP A 21 -9.04 -22.79 -4.50
N PRO A 22 -9.57 -22.15 -3.43
CA PRO A 22 -9.48 -20.70 -3.24
C PRO A 22 -8.13 -20.22 -2.69
N MET A 23 -7.27 -21.13 -2.21
CA MET A 23 -6.02 -20.77 -1.53
C MET A 23 -5.07 -19.89 -2.37
N PRO A 24 -4.90 -20.11 -3.69
CA PRO A 24 -4.05 -19.24 -4.51
C PRO A 24 -4.56 -17.80 -4.59
N VAL A 25 -5.88 -17.61 -4.65
CA VAL A 25 -6.50 -16.27 -4.73
C VAL A 25 -6.34 -15.53 -3.40
N VAL A 26 -6.52 -16.23 -2.28
CA VAL A 26 -6.29 -15.67 -0.94
C VAL A 26 -4.82 -15.31 -0.74
N ALA A 27 -3.89 -16.18 -1.11
CA ALA A 27 -2.45 -15.93 -1.02
C ALA A 27 -2.04 -14.71 -1.85
N PHE A 28 -2.54 -14.59 -3.08
CA PHE A 28 -2.32 -13.42 -3.92
C PHE A 28 -2.86 -12.14 -3.28
N ALA A 29 -4.09 -12.17 -2.76
CA ALA A 29 -4.71 -11.01 -2.12
C ALA A 29 -3.91 -10.52 -0.90
N LEU A 30 -3.44 -11.44 -0.06
CA LEU A 30 -2.57 -11.11 1.08
C LEU A 30 -1.25 -10.48 0.64
N GLN A 31 -0.60 -11.05 -0.39
CA GLN A 31 0.64 -10.50 -0.93
C GLN A 31 0.44 -9.09 -1.51
N ALA A 32 -0.68 -8.85 -2.21
CA ALA A 32 -1.01 -7.53 -2.74
C ALA A 32 -1.19 -6.47 -1.63
N ILE A 33 -1.88 -6.83 -0.54
CA ILE A 33 -2.06 -5.96 0.64
C ILE A 33 -0.72 -5.65 1.30
N GLU A 34 0.15 -6.66 1.44
CA GLU A 34 1.48 -6.45 2.02
C GLU A 34 2.34 -5.50 1.17
N GLN A 35 2.33 -5.67 -0.16
CA GLN A 35 3.01 -4.76 -1.08
C GLN A 35 2.47 -3.33 -0.99
N GLU A 36 1.15 -3.15 -0.92
CA GLU A 36 0.55 -1.83 -0.76
C GLU A 36 0.98 -1.18 0.56
N ASN A 37 0.97 -1.95 1.66
CA ASN A 37 1.43 -1.46 2.95
C ASN A 37 2.90 -1.06 2.95
N LEU A 38 3.77 -1.83 2.30
CA LEU A 38 5.18 -1.47 2.12
C LEU A 38 5.34 -0.19 1.29
N ALA A 39 4.58 -0.04 0.21
CA ALA A 39 4.58 1.16 -0.61
C ALA A 39 4.11 2.39 0.19
N ARG A 40 3.05 2.26 0.99
CA ARG A 40 2.56 3.32 1.89
C ARG A 40 3.63 3.74 2.90
N ARG A 41 4.33 2.78 3.51
CA ARG A 41 5.43 3.06 4.46
C ARG A 41 6.59 3.81 3.80
N ARG A 42 6.98 3.43 2.58
CA ARG A 42 8.03 4.14 1.82
C ARG A 42 7.64 5.59 1.52
N ARG A 43 6.42 5.82 1.04
CA ARG A 43 5.91 7.18 0.79
C ARG A 43 5.88 8.06 2.05
N MET A 44 5.59 7.49 3.22
CA MET A 44 5.63 8.23 4.49
C MET A 44 7.07 8.58 4.93
N GLN A 45 8.07 7.77 4.58
CA GLN A 45 9.48 8.07 4.86
C GLN A 45 10.08 9.12 3.91
N GLU A 46 9.54 9.25 2.71
CA GLU A 46 10.00 10.23 1.70
C GLU A 46 9.56 11.67 2.00
N VAL A 47 8.73 11.90 3.02
CA VAL A 47 8.38 13.26 3.46
C VAL A 47 9.59 13.83 4.20
N PRO A 48 10.24 14.89 3.68
CA PRO A 48 11.35 15.53 4.39
C PRO A 48 10.84 16.02 5.73
N GLY A 49 11.43 15.56 6.83
CA GLY A 49 11.10 16.06 8.15
C GLY A 49 11.35 17.58 8.23
N PRO A 50 10.80 18.28 9.24
CA PRO A 50 10.95 19.73 9.39
C PRO A 50 12.42 20.20 9.56
N TYR A 51 13.35 19.26 9.79
CA TYR A 51 14.79 19.49 9.88
C TYR A 51 15.59 18.85 8.73
N ALA A 52 14.91 18.33 7.69
CA ALA A 52 15.62 17.81 6.53
C ALA A 52 16.33 18.99 5.83
N PRO A 53 17.65 18.88 5.56
CA PRO A 53 18.37 19.93 4.87
C PRO A 53 17.68 20.20 3.53
N ASN A 54 17.23 21.44 3.34
CA ASN A 54 16.57 21.84 2.10
C ASN A 54 17.56 21.60 0.95
N PRO A 55 17.26 20.72 -0.02
CA PRO A 55 18.19 20.43 -1.11
C PRO A 55 18.53 21.68 -1.92
N MET A 56 17.64 22.69 -1.97
CA MET A 56 17.92 23.98 -2.60
C MET A 56 18.90 24.85 -1.80
N SER A 57 18.99 24.68 -0.48
CA SER A 57 19.95 25.43 0.35
C SER A 57 21.39 24.94 0.16
N ILE A 58 21.60 23.66 -0.18
CA ILE A 58 22.95 23.10 -0.42
C ILE A 58 23.61 23.72 -1.65
N TYR A 59 22.82 24.12 -2.66
CA TYR A 59 23.33 24.75 -3.88
C TYR A 59 23.49 26.27 -3.78
N ALA A 60 22.88 26.91 -2.79
CA ALA A 60 22.97 28.37 -2.59
C ALA A 60 24.37 28.81 -2.11
N GLU A 61 25.08 27.97 -1.35
CA GLU A 61 26.42 28.26 -0.83
C GLU A 61 27.56 28.06 -1.87
N ARG A 62 27.23 27.62 -3.09
CA ARG A 62 28.20 27.33 -4.16
C ARG A 62 28.15 28.31 -5.33
N LEU A 63 27.37 29.38 -5.23
CA LEU A 63 27.37 30.46 -6.22
C LEU A 63 28.41 31.54 -5.82
N PRO A 64 29.42 31.81 -6.65
CA PRO A 64 30.43 32.85 -6.40
C PRO A 64 29.88 34.28 -6.58
#